data_AF-A0A6N9IZ03-F1
#
_entry.id   AF-A0A6N9IZ03-F1
#
_cell.length_a   1.000
_cell.length_b   1.000
_cell.length_c   1.000
_cell.angle_alpha   90.00
_cell.angle_beta   90.00
_cell.angle_gamma   90.00
#
_symmetry.space_group_name_H-M   'P 1'
#
loop_
_entity.id
_entity.type
_entity.pdbx_description
1 polymer ?
#
loop_
_entity_poly.entity_id
_entity_poly.type
_entity_poly.pdbx_seq_one_letter_code
_entity_poly.pdbx_strand_id
1 'polypeptide(L)'
;MRIGLLLIVFASLFLGGCAGTQTIPDPESPGARLFQERCTMCHGLPAPTRHNPEQWDHLLVMMEGFMQERNIDFPVQEKKLIRDYLHKNAN
;
A
#
# COMPACT_ATOMS: atom_id res chain seq x y z
N MET A 1 7.71 -33.82 28.24
CA MET A 1 8.04 -33.97 26.80
C MET A 1 6.88 -33.62 25.88
N ARG A 2 5.64 -34.10 26.12
CA ARG A 2 4.47 -33.82 25.26
C ARG A 2 3.94 -32.37 25.30
N ILE A 3 4.00 -31.71 26.47
CA ILE A 3 3.54 -30.32 26.65
C ILE A 3 4.49 -29.31 25.97
N GLY A 4 5.80 -29.57 26.01
CA GLY A 4 6.80 -28.74 25.31
C GLY A 4 6.66 -28.81 23.79
N LEU A 5 6.30 -29.99 23.25
CA LEU A 5 6.05 -30.16 21.82
C LEU A 5 4.82 -29.36 21.35
N LEU A 6 3.75 -29.33 22.16
CA LEU A 6 2.53 -28.57 21.87
C LEU A 6 2.77 -27.05 21.89
N LEU A 7 3.58 -26.55 22.81
CA LEU A 7 3.94 -25.12 22.89
C LEU A 7 4.80 -24.67 21.70
N ILE A 8 5.71 -25.53 21.22
CA ILE A 8 6.53 -25.26 20.03
C ILE A 8 5.67 -25.21 18.77
N VAL A 9 4.72 -26.15 18.61
CA VAL A 9 3.80 -26.19 17.46
C VAL A 9 2.89 -24.95 17.43
N PHE A 10 2.38 -24.51 18.59
CA PHE A 10 1.57 -23.29 18.69
C PHE A 10 2.37 -22.02 18.37
N ALA A 11 3.64 -21.95 18.76
CA ALA A 11 4.51 -20.82 18.43
C ALA A 11 4.81 -20.69 16.92
N SER A 12 4.95 -21.82 16.21
CA SER A 12 5.16 -21.83 14.76
C SER A 12 3.94 -21.40 13.94
N LEU A 13 2.72 -21.54 14.47
CA LEU A 13 1.48 -21.11 13.80
C LEU A 13 1.31 -19.58 13.78
N PHE A 14 2.00 -18.83 14.64
CA PHE A 14 1.92 -17.36 14.70
C PHE A 14 2.84 -16.64 13.70
N LEU A 15 3.87 -17.31 13.17
CA LEU A 15 4.85 -16.72 12.25
C LEU A 15 4.44 -16.82 10.76
N GLY A 16 3.36 -17.54 10.46
CA GLY A 16 2.82 -17.70 9.11
C GLY A 16 1.80 -16.64 8.70
N GLY A 17 1.86 -15.43 9.28
CA GLY A 17 1.04 -14.32 8.80
C GLY A 17 1.40 -14.01 7.35
N CYS A 18 0.41 -14.04 6.45
CA CYS A 18 0.57 -13.76 5.02
C CYS A 18 1.07 -12.33 4.79
N ALA A 19 2.37 -12.09 4.97
CA ALA A 19 3.06 -10.94 4.43
C ALA A 19 3.16 -11.15 2.91
N GLY A 20 2.06 -10.92 2.21
CA GLY A 20 2.06 -10.92 0.75
C GLY A 20 3.07 -9.88 0.28
N THR A 21 4.19 -10.34 -0.29
CA THR A 21 5.20 -9.48 -0.89
C THR A 21 4.57 -8.86 -2.14
N GLN A 22 3.95 -7.69 -2.00
CA GLN A 22 3.53 -6.92 -3.16
C GLN A 22 4.77 -6.38 -3.87
N THR A 23 4.98 -6.81 -5.11
CA THR A 23 6.02 -6.22 -5.97
C THR A 23 5.53 -4.86 -6.46
N ILE A 24 6.31 -3.82 -6.18
CA ILE A 24 6.05 -2.46 -6.65
C ILE A 24 6.82 -2.25 -7.95
N PRO A 25 6.14 -2.01 -9.09
CA PRO A 25 6.80 -1.67 -10.35
C PRO A 25 7.68 -0.43 -10.24
N ASP A 26 8.77 -0.38 -10.99
CA ASP A 26 9.71 0.76 -11.02
C ASP A 26 10.01 1.35 -9.62
N PRO A 27 10.50 0.54 -8.65
CA PRO A 27 10.59 0.94 -7.24
C PRO A 27 11.50 2.15 -7.01
N GLU A 28 12.48 2.35 -7.89
CA GLU A 28 13.41 3.49 -7.86
C GLU A 28 12.85 4.77 -8.53
N SER A 29 11.65 4.71 -9.11
CA SER A 29 11.01 5.89 -9.67
C SER A 29 10.55 6.86 -8.56
N PRO A 30 10.58 8.18 -8.81
CA PRO A 30 10.05 9.15 -7.86
C PRO A 30 8.59 8.87 -7.45
N GLY A 31 7.76 8.43 -8.40
CA GLY A 31 6.35 8.09 -8.14
C GLY A 31 6.16 6.85 -7.28
N ALA A 32 6.95 5.79 -7.49
CA ALA A 32 6.89 4.60 -6.65
C ALA A 32 7.30 4.89 -5.20
N ARG A 33 8.40 5.61 -5.00
CA ARG A 33 8.85 6.01 -3.65
C ARG A 33 7.80 6.85 -2.93
N LEU A 34 7.26 7.86 -3.62
CA LEU A 34 6.26 8.74 -3.03
C LEU A 34 4.94 8.00 -2.75
N PHE A 35 4.53 7.08 -3.63
CA PHE A 35 3.36 6.22 -3.42
C PHE A 35 3.53 5.35 -2.18
N GLN A 36 4.70 4.70 -2.01
CA GLN A 36 4.99 3.92 -0.81
C GLN A 36 4.97 4.81 0.44
N GLU A 37 5.66 5.95 0.44
CA GLU A 37 5.75 6.86 1.57
C GLU A 37 4.38 7.39 2.00
N ARG A 38 3.60 7.95 1.06
CA ARG A 38 2.30 8.58 1.36
C ARG A 38 1.19 7.56 1.61
N CYS A 39 1.11 6.49 0.82
CA CYS A 39 -0.04 5.59 0.84
C CYS A 39 0.09 4.41 1.82
N THR A 40 1.20 4.31 2.56
CA THR A 40 1.33 3.41 3.72
C THR A 40 1.12 4.09 5.07
N MET A 41 0.89 5.41 5.11
CA MET A 41 0.74 6.16 6.37
C MET A 41 -0.44 5.68 7.23
N CYS A 42 -1.48 5.12 6.61
CA CYS A 42 -2.74 4.77 7.28
C CYS A 42 -3.08 3.27 7.20
N HIS A 43 -2.76 2.59 6.10
CA HIS A 43 -3.08 1.18 5.87
C HIS A 43 -2.09 0.54 4.89
N GLY A 44 -2.24 -0.76 4.64
CA GLY A 44 -1.39 -1.47 3.67
C GLY A 44 -1.48 -0.89 2.26
N LEU A 45 -0.36 -0.90 1.55
CA LEU A 45 -0.27 -0.40 0.18
C LEU A 45 -1.05 -1.34 -0.77
N PRO A 46 -1.87 -0.82 -1.69
CA PRO A 46 -2.47 -1.65 -2.73
C PRO A 46 -1.51 -1.83 -3.92
N ALA A 47 -1.56 -2.99 -4.57
CA ALA A 47 -0.84 -3.21 -5.83
C ALA A 47 -1.39 -2.27 -6.92
N PRO A 48 -0.55 -1.58 -7.71
CA PRO A 48 -1.01 -0.67 -8.78
C PRO A 48 -1.93 -1.33 -9.81
N THR A 49 -1.75 -2.63 -10.07
CA THR A 49 -2.56 -3.41 -11.02
C THR A 49 -3.95 -3.78 -10.50
N ARG A 50 -4.30 -3.44 -9.25
CA ARG A 50 -5.63 -3.76 -8.67
C ARG A 50 -6.77 -2.98 -9.32
N HIS A 51 -6.47 -1.80 -9.87
CA HIS A 51 -7.45 -0.89 -10.45
C HIS A 51 -6.98 -0.40 -11.82
N ASN A 52 -7.94 -0.03 -12.67
CA ASN A 52 -7.65 0.69 -13.91
C ASN A 52 -7.39 2.19 -13.63
N PRO A 53 -6.89 2.98 -14.61
CA PRO A 53 -6.58 4.39 -14.40
C PRO A 53 -7.75 5.24 -13.86
N GLU A 54 -8.96 5.05 -14.38
CA GLU A 54 -10.13 5.82 -13.99
C GLU A 54 -10.54 5.52 -12.53
N GLN A 55 -10.46 4.26 -12.13
CA GLN A 55 -10.71 3.84 -10.75
C GLN A 55 -9.67 4.44 -9.79
N TRP A 56 -8.39 4.52 -10.20
CA TRP A 56 -7.37 5.18 -9.41
C TRP A 56 -7.64 6.67 -9.21
N ASP A 57 -8.15 7.36 -10.23
CA ASP A 57 -8.53 8.77 -10.09
C ASP A 57 -9.61 8.97 -9.02
N HIS A 58 -10.66 8.14 -9.04
CA HIS A 58 -11.71 8.17 -8.04
C HIS A 58 -11.18 7.85 -6.63
N LEU A 59 -10.32 6.85 -6.49
CA LEU A 59 -9.73 6.48 -5.21
C LEU A 59 -8.81 7.56 -4.64
N LEU A 60 -8.01 8.23 -5.49
CA LEU A 60 -7.15 9.33 -5.04
C LEU A 60 -7.95 10.53 -4.53
N VAL A 61 -9.12 10.81 -5.08
CA VAL A 61 -10.05 11.84 -4.55
C VAL A 61 -10.60 11.41 -3.19
N MET A 62 -11.02 10.15 -3.05
CA MET A 62 -11.50 9.61 -1.78
C MET A 62 -10.43 9.66 -0.69
N MET A 63 -9.21 9.20 -1.01
CA MET A 63 -8.09 9.19 -0.05
C MET A 63 -7.67 10.59 0.36
N GLU A 64 -7.67 11.56 -0.56
CA GLU A 64 -7.41 12.97 -0.22
C GLU A 64 -8.41 13.48 0.82
N GLY A 65 -9.71 13.17 0.70
CA GLY A 65 -10.71 13.51 1.72
C GLY A 65 -10.38 12.90 3.09
N PHE A 66 -10.01 11.62 3.13
CA PHE A 66 -9.61 10.95 4.38
C PHE A 66 -8.30 11.49 4.98
N MET A 67 -7.37 11.95 4.13
CA MET A 67 -6.13 12.61 4.57
C MET A 67 -6.43 13.97 5.19
N GLN A 68 -7.32 14.75 4.56
CA GLN A 68 -7.77 16.05 5.09
C GLN A 68 -8.43 15.92 6.46
N GLU A 69 -9.32 14.94 6.65
CA GLU A 69 -9.94 14.65 7.96
C GLU A 69 -8.91 14.35 9.07
N ARG A 70 -7.72 13.86 8.70
CA ARG A 70 -6.62 13.54 9.60
C ARG A 70 -5.57 14.65 9.69
N ASN A 71 -5.82 15.81 9.08
CA ASN A 71 -4.87 16.92 8.97
C ASN A 71 -3.54 16.51 8.31
N ILE A 72 -3.60 15.58 7.35
CA ILE A 72 -2.46 15.18 6.54
C ILE A 72 -2.53 15.96 5.22
N ASP A 73 -1.52 16.79 4.98
CA ASP A 73 -1.41 17.53 3.72
C ASP A 73 -1.08 16.58 2.56
N PHE A 74 -1.77 16.78 1.43
CA PHE A 74 -1.55 16.04 0.19
C PHE A 74 -1.42 17.02 -0.99
N PRO A 75 -0.22 17.61 -1.19
CA PRO A 75 -0.01 18.62 -2.21
C PRO A 75 -0.40 18.14 -3.62
N VAL A 76 -0.95 19.04 -4.44
CA VAL A 76 -1.42 18.72 -5.79
C VAL A 76 -0.32 18.10 -6.66
N GLN A 77 0.93 18.55 -6.50
CA GLN A 77 2.07 18.03 -7.24
C GLN A 77 2.39 16.58 -6.86
N GLU A 78 2.27 16.25 -5.57
CA GLU A 78 2.46 14.90 -5.06
C GLU A 78 1.33 13.97 -5.51
N LYS A 79 0.08 14.42 -5.39
CA LYS A 79 -1.09 13.69 -5.89
C LYS A 79 -0.95 13.38 -7.38
N LYS A 80 -0.52 14.36 -8.18
CA LYS A 80 -0.26 14.16 -9.61
C LYS A 80 0.83 13.11 -9.85
N LEU A 81 1.94 13.17 -9.12
CA LEU A 81 3.05 12.23 -9.31
C LEU A 81 2.65 10.79 -8.96
N ILE A 82 1.89 10.61 -7.88
CA ILE A 82 1.33 9.30 -7.50
C ILE A 82 0.33 8.83 -8.57
N ARG A 83 -0.57 9.71 -9.04
CA ARG A 83 -1.54 9.38 -10.10
C ARG A 83 -0.86 8.91 -11.38
N ASP A 84 0.14 9.66 -11.85
CA ASP A 84 0.85 9.33 -13.09
C ASP A 84 1.57 7.97 -12.96
N TYR A 85 2.12 7.66 -11.77
CA TYR A 85 2.70 6.36 -11.48
C TYR A 85 1.66 5.23 -11.46
N LEU A 86 0.51 5.44 -10.83
CA LEU A 86 -0.57 4.44 -10.77
C LEU A 86 -1.15 4.18 -12.16
N HIS A 87 -1.39 5.22 -12.97
CA HIS A 87 -1.86 5.10 -14.35
C HIS A 87 -0.90 4.30 -15.22
N LYS A 88 0.41 4.54 -15.09
CA LYS A 88 1.44 3.80 -15.84
C LYS A 88 1.43 2.30 -15.52
N ASN A 89 1.04 1.92 -14.30
CA ASN A 89 1.15 0.55 -13.77
C ASN A 89 -0.21 -0.10 -13.46
N ALA A 90 -1.29 0.48 -13.97
CA ALA A 90 -2.66 -0.01 -13.83
C ALA A 90 -2.89 -1.24 -14.73
N ASN A 91 -3.98 -1.98 -14.46
CA ASN A 91 -4.45 -3.08 -15.32
C ASN A 91 -5.35 -2.59 -16.47
#